data_AF-C1DW00-F1
#
_entry.id   AF-C1DW00-F1
#
_cell.length_a   1.000
_cell.length_b   1.000
_cell.length_c   1.000
_cell.angle_alpha   90.00
_cell.angle_beta   90.00
_cell.angle_gamma   90.00
#
_symmetry.space_group_name_H-M   'P 1'
#
loop_
_entity.id
_entity.type
_entity.pdbx_description
1 polymer ?
#
loop_
_entity_poly.entity_id
_entity_poly.type
_entity_poly.pdbx_seq_one_letter_code
_entity_poly.pdbx_strand_id
1 'polypeptide(L)'
;MKHIEKINEIKKMVENIKKIAKQSNLLALNAAIEAARVGEMGKGFSVVAGEFRKLADDTNKIAAEIGIIVNELQQELEKLEEKCKEKDNI
;
A
#
# COMPACT_ATOMS: atom_id res chain seq x y z
N MET A 1 -2.47 18.10 -17.43
CA MET A 1 -1.99 16.81 -18.00
C MET A 1 -0.76 16.20 -17.29
N LYS A 2 0.46 16.74 -17.36
CA LYS A 2 1.67 16.12 -16.74
C LYS A 2 1.55 15.79 -15.24
N HIS A 3 0.77 16.56 -14.47
CA HIS A 3 0.54 16.30 -13.05
C HIS A 3 -0.39 15.11 -12.79
N ILE A 4 -1.38 14.89 -13.67
CA ILE A 4 -2.30 13.74 -13.61
C ILE A 4 -1.54 12.44 -13.91
N GLU A 5 -0.60 12.47 -14.87
CA GLU A 5 0.26 11.32 -15.16
C GLU A 5 1.09 10.90 -13.94
N LYS A 6 1.69 11.87 -13.23
CA LYS A 6 2.43 11.60 -11.98
C LYS A 6 1.55 10.99 -10.89
N ILE A 7 0.30 11.45 -10.76
CA ILE A 7 -0.66 10.86 -9.82
C ILE A 7 -0.95 9.41 -10.16
N ASN A 8 -1.15 9.09 -11.45
CA ASN A 8 -1.36 7.72 -11.90
C ASN A 8 -0.15 6.83 -11.63
N GLU A 9 1.08 7.35 -11.77
CA GLU A 9 2.29 6.64 -11.38
C GLU A 9 2.33 6.34 -9.88
N ILE A 10 2.00 7.32 -9.03
CA ILE A 10 1.94 7.11 -7.58
C ILE A 10 0.86 6.06 -7.23
N LYS A 11 -0.32 6.11 -7.85
CA LYS A 11 -1.35 5.07 -7.67
C LYS A 11 -0.83 3.68 -8.02
N LYS A 12 -0.08 3.55 -9.12
CA LYS A 12 0.54 2.28 -9.51
C LYS A 12 1.58 1.81 -8.48
N MET A 13 2.37 2.72 -7.91
CA MET A 13 3.31 2.40 -6.83
C MET A 13 2.57 1.92 -5.57
N VAL A 14 1.50 2.60 -5.16
CA VAL A 14 0.66 2.19 -4.02
C VAL A 14 0.10 0.78 -4.22
N GLU A 15 -0.42 0.47 -5.40
CA GLU A 15 -0.92 -0.87 -5.71
C GLU A 15 0.18 -1.94 -5.68
N ASN A 16 1.39 -1.61 -6.12
CA ASN A 16 2.54 -2.51 -6.00
C ASN A 16 2.94 -2.73 -4.54
N ILE A 17 2.93 -1.69 -3.69
CA ILE A 17 3.21 -1.81 -2.26
C ILE A 17 2.18 -2.75 -1.60
N LYS A 18 0.89 -2.58 -1.89
CA LYS A 18 -0.16 -3.49 -1.39
C LYS A 18 0.06 -4.94 -1.80
N LYS A 19 0.48 -5.17 -3.06
CA LYS A 19 0.82 -6.52 -3.55
C LYS A 19 1.99 -7.11 -2.77
N ILE A 20 3.07 -6.35 -2.57
CA ILE A 20 4.24 -6.78 -1.80
C ILE A 20 3.83 -7.11 -0.37
N ALA A 21 3.10 -6.24 0.31
CA ALA A 21 2.63 -6.47 1.66
C ALA A 21 1.75 -7.73 1.76
N LYS A 22 0.84 -7.96 0.80
CA LYS A 22 0.06 -9.21 0.73
C LYS A 22 0.94 -10.45 0.55
N GLN A 23 1.97 -10.38 -0.30
CA GLN A 23 2.92 -11.49 -0.49
C GLN A 23 3.77 -11.73 0.76
N SER A 24 4.25 -10.67 1.43
CA SER A 24 4.96 -10.75 2.69
C SER A 24 4.11 -11.38 3.79
N ASN A 25 2.82 -11.05 3.87
CA ASN A 25 1.88 -11.68 4.81
C ASN A 25 1.73 -13.19 4.54
N LEU A 26 1.62 -13.59 3.27
CA LEU A 26 1.54 -15.01 2.90
C LEU A 26 2.83 -15.77 3.23
N LEU A 27 3.99 -15.16 2.98
CA LEU A 27 5.29 -15.74 3.33
C LEU A 27 5.43 -15.89 4.86
N ALA A 28 5.02 -14.88 5.62
CA ALA A 28 5.01 -14.92 7.08
C ALA A 28 4.08 -16.03 7.61
N LEU A 29 2.91 -16.21 7.00
CA LEU A 29 1.99 -17.31 7.34
C LEU A 29 2.65 -18.67 7.08
N ASN A 30 3.27 -18.87 5.92
CA ASN A 30 3.97 -20.12 5.61
C ASN A 30 5.12 -20.39 6.58
N ALA A 31 5.87 -19.36 6.96
CA ALA A 31 6.93 -19.46 7.97
C ALA A 31 6.38 -19.83 9.35
N ALA A 32 5.23 -19.27 9.75
CA ALA A 32 4.57 -19.61 11.01
C ALA A 32 4.07 -21.07 11.03
N ILE A 33 3.54 -21.57 9.91
CA ILE A 33 3.13 -22.98 9.76
C ILE A 33 4.34 -23.91 9.89
N GLU A 34 5.44 -23.61 9.19
CA GLU A 34 6.65 -24.43 9.25
C GLU A 34 7.28 -24.39 10.65
N ALA A 35 7.29 -23.22 11.30
CA ALA A 35 7.73 -23.07 12.68
C ALA A 35 6.91 -23.93 13.66
N ALA A 36 5.59 -24.01 13.47
CA ALA A 36 4.75 -24.91 14.26
C ALA A 36 5.07 -26.40 13.98
N ARG A 37 5.45 -26.74 12.74
CA ARG A 37 5.78 -28.11 12.32
C ARG A 37 7.04 -28.67 12.99
N VAL A 38 8.08 -27.84 13.17
CA VAL A 38 9.35 -28.24 13.82
C VAL A 38 9.32 -28.14 15.35
N GLY A 39 8.16 -27.83 15.94
CA GLY A 39 7.94 -27.87 17.39
C GLY A 39 8.83 -26.89 18.16
N GLU A 40 9.53 -27.37 19.19
CA GLU A 40 10.38 -26.55 20.08
C GLU A 40 11.47 -25.78 19.32
N MET A 41 12.06 -26.38 18.27
CA MET A 41 13.09 -25.71 17.46
C MET A 41 12.55 -24.54 16.63
N GLY A 42 11.22 -24.49 16.40
CA GLY A 42 10.57 -23.44 15.63
C GLY A 42 10.11 -22.23 16.44
N LYS A 43 10.22 -22.24 17.77
CA LYS A 43 9.71 -21.15 18.62
C LYS A 43 10.28 -19.78 18.25
N GLY A 44 11.59 -19.69 18.01
CA GLY A 44 12.23 -18.44 17.58
C GLY A 44 11.76 -17.98 16.20
N PHE A 45 11.59 -18.92 15.26
CA PHE A 45 11.07 -18.64 13.92
C PHE A 45 9.59 -18.19 13.95
N SER A 46 8.78 -18.72 14.88
CA SER A 46 7.38 -18.33 15.05
C SER A 46 7.25 -16.86 15.48
N VAL A 47 8.12 -16.40 16.39
CA VAL A 47 8.16 -14.98 16.82
C VAL A 47 8.52 -14.08 15.65
N VAL A 48 9.56 -14.43 14.89
CA VAL A 48 9.98 -13.67 13.71
C VAL A 48 8.87 -13.63 12.66
N ALA A 49 8.21 -14.75 12.39
CA ALA A 49 7.08 -14.80 11.46
C ALA A 49 5.93 -13.89 11.89
N GLY A 50 5.64 -13.80 13.21
CA GLY A 50 4.66 -12.86 13.77
C GLY A 50 5.01 -11.40 13.50
N GLU A 51 6.27 -11.00 13.73
CA GLU A 51 6.74 -9.63 13.47
C GLU A 51 6.70 -9.28 11.98
N PHE A 52 7.08 -10.21 11.10
CA PHE A 52 6.95 -10.02 9.65
C PHE A 52 5.49 -9.84 9.22
N ARG A 53 4.56 -10.59 9.85
CA ARG A 53 3.12 -10.44 9.58
C ARG A 53 2.63 -9.06 9.96
N LYS A 54 3.01 -8.60 11.15
CA LYS A 54 2.67 -7.26 11.64
C LYS A 54 3.22 -6.16 10.73
N LEU A 55 4.47 -6.28 10.29
CA LEU A 55 5.07 -5.34 9.34
C LEU A 55 4.33 -5.31 8.00
N ALA A 56 3.91 -6.47 7.49
CA ALA A 56 3.11 -6.55 6.27
C ALA A 56 1.73 -5.89 6.44
N ASP A 57 1.07 -6.09 7.57
CA ASP A 57 -0.22 -5.46 7.89
C ASP A 57 -0.07 -3.94 8.01
N ASP A 58 0.97 -3.45 8.69
CA ASP A 58 1.21 -2.01 8.83
C ASP A 58 1.59 -1.36 7.49
N THR A 59 2.36 -2.07 6.65
CA THR A 59 2.66 -1.61 5.28
C THR A 59 1.39 -1.46 4.44
N ASN A 60 0.43 -2.38 4.57
CA ASN A 60 -0.87 -2.29 3.88
C ASN A 60 -1.69 -1.08 4.35
N LYS A 61 -1.70 -0.78 5.65
CA LYS A 61 -2.40 0.40 6.19
C LYS A 61 -1.81 1.69 5.64
N ILE A 62 -0.49 1.84 5.69
CA ILE A 62 0.20 3.02 5.16
C ILE A 62 -0.08 3.18 3.66
N ALA A 63 -0.02 2.09 2.90
CA ALA A 63 -0.33 2.13 1.46
C ALA A 63 -1.80 2.55 1.20
N ALA A 64 -2.75 2.13 2.04
CA ALA A 64 -4.13 2.57 1.95
C ALA A 64 -4.28 4.06 2.25
N GLU A 65 -3.63 4.57 3.29
CA GLU A 65 -3.60 6.00 3.65
C GLU A 65 -3.02 6.86 2.53
N ILE A 66 -1.88 6.45 1.93
CA ILE A 66 -1.32 7.12 0.76
C ILE A 66 -2.31 7.11 -0.40
N GLY A 67 -3.01 6.00 -0.62
CA GLY A 67 -4.05 5.90 -1.65
C GLY A 67 -5.20 6.91 -1.47
N ILE A 68 -5.60 7.19 -0.22
CA ILE A 68 -6.61 8.21 0.10
C ILE A 68 -6.08 9.60 -0.27
N ILE A 69 -4.90 9.97 0.22
CA ILE A 69 -4.27 11.28 -0.04
C ILE A 69 -4.10 11.53 -1.55
N VAL A 70 -3.70 10.51 -2.29
CA VAL A 70 -3.50 10.61 -3.75
C VAL A 70 -4.84 10.81 -4.49
N ASN A 71 -5.92 10.21 -4.00
CA ASN A 71 -7.25 10.43 -4.56
C ASN A 71 -7.76 11.84 -4.27
N GLU A 72 -7.54 12.35 -3.05
CA GLU A 72 -7.88 13.73 -2.69
C GLU A 72 -7.14 14.74 -3.57
N LEU A 73 -5.83 14.55 -3.74
CA LEU A 73 -5.00 15.39 -4.62
C LEU A 73 -5.49 15.37 -6.08
N GLN A 74 -5.94 14.22 -6.58
CA GLN A 74 -6.52 14.13 -7.92
C GLN A 74 -7.80 14.96 -8.04
N GLN A 75 -8.70 14.85 -7.06
CA GLN A 75 -9.97 15.60 -7.06
C GLN A 75 -9.73 17.11 -6.98
N GLU A 76 -8.74 17.56 -6.19
CA GLU A 76 -8.38 18.97 -6.12
C GLU A 76 -7.87 19.51 -7.46
N LEU A 77 -7.05 18.73 -8.17
CA LEU A 77 -6.56 19.11 -9.50
C LEU A 77 -7.67 19.13 -10.55
N GLU A 78 -8.58 18.17 -10.54
CA GLU A 78 -9.73 18.16 -11.45
C GLU A 78 -10.62 19.38 -11.24
N LYS A 79 -10.91 19.74 -9.98
CA LYS A 79 -11.65 20.96 -9.64
C LYS A 79 -10.92 22.24 -10.08
N LEU A 80 -9.58 22.25 -9.97
CA LEU A 80 -8.79 23.39 -10.42
C LEU A 80 -8.84 23.55 -11.94
N GLU A 81 -8.71 22.45 -12.68
CA GLU A 81 -8.83 22.46 -14.15
C GLU A 81 -10.23 22.92 -14.61
N GLU A 82 -11.29 22.53 -13.89
CA GLU A 82 -12.66 22.98 -14.15
C GLU A 82 -12.83 24.50 -13.90
N LYS A 83 -12.36 24.99 -12.76
CA LYS A 83 -12.38 26.44 -12.44
C LYS A 83 -11.61 27.29 -13.43
N CYS A 84 -10.48 26.80 -13.94
CA CYS A 84 -9.71 27.53 -14.96
C CYS A 84 -10.51 27.67 -16.27
N LYS A 85 -11.23 26.62 -16.70
CA LYS A 85 -12.05 26.66 -17.91
C LYS A 85 -13.25 27.61 -17.81
N GLU A 86 -13.86 27.72 -16.64
CA GLU A 86 -14.95 28.68 -16.42
C GLU A 86 -14.47 30.13 -16.51
N LYS A 87 -13.25 30.40 -16.03
CA LYS A 87 -12.67 31.74 -16.01
C LYS A 87 -12.23 32.24 -17.39
N ASP A 88 -11.91 31.33 -18.31
CA ASP A 88 -11.53 31.65 -19.70
C ASP A 88 -12.77 31.90 -20.61
N ASN A 89 -13.98 31.59 -20.13
CA ASN A 89 -15.25 31.80 -20.85
C ASN A 89 -15.97 33.12 -20.48
N ILE A 90 -15.31 34.01 -19.73
CA ILE A 90 -15.77 35.36 -19.36
C ILE A 90 -14.73 36.38 -19.84
#